data_AF-A0A1I8G5F8-F1
#
_entry.id   AF-A0A1I8G5F8-F1
#
_cell.length_a   1.000
_cell.length_b   1.000
_cell.length_c   1.000
_cell.angle_alpha   90.00
_cell.angle_beta   90.00
_cell.angle_gamma   90.00
#
_symmetry.space_group_name_H-M   'P 1'
#
loop_
_entity.id
_entity.type
_entity.pdbx_description
1 polymer ?
#
loop_
_entity_poly.entity_id
_entity_poly.type
_entity_poly.pdbx_seq_one_letter_code
_entity_poly.pdbx_strand_id
1 'polypeptide(L)' 'MSNHDQLLKELRIRIANEEPLPDENYIQEDETLLRFLKAREWNIDAAEKQLRDAIAWRRSYRPLTADCRWCQQQPGCHS' A
#
# COMPACT_ATOMS: atom_id res chain seq x y z
N MET A 1 -8.06 22.15 -8.71
CA MET A 1 -7.65 20.79 -8.32
C MET A 1 -6.37 20.47 -9.09
N SER A 2 -5.34 19.97 -8.42
CA SER A 2 -4.09 19.56 -9.08
C SER A 2 -4.31 18.29 -9.90
N ASN A 3 -3.54 18.09 -10.97
CA ASN A 3 -3.52 16.84 -11.75
C ASN A 3 -3.26 15.63 -10.84
N HIS A 4 -2.38 15.79 -9.84
CA HIS A 4 -2.09 14.74 -8.87
C HIS A 4 -3.30 14.39 -7.97
N ASP A 5 -4.15 15.37 -7.65
CA ASP A 5 -5.37 15.13 -6.87
C ASP A 5 -6.40 14.33 -7.69
N GLN A 6 -6.42 14.54 -9.00
CA GLN A 6 -7.29 13.79 -9.92
C GLN A 6 -6.83 12.33 -10.00
N LEU A 7 -5.53 12.08 -10.14
CA LEU A 7 -4.97 10.73 -10.16
C LEU A 7 -5.19 9.97 -8.84
N LEU A 8 -5.08 10.65 -7.71
CA LEU A 8 -5.38 10.06 -6.40
C LEU A 8 -6.86 9.65 -6.28
N LYS A 9 -7.77 10.52 -6.71
CA LYS A 9 -9.21 10.21 -6.75
C LYS A 9 -9.52 9.05 -7.70
N GLU A 10 -8.88 9.02 -8.86
CA GLU A 10 -9.06 7.95 -9.83
C GLU A 10 -8.54 6.62 -9.27
N LEU A 11 -7.34 6.60 -8.69
CA LEU A 11 -6.79 5.39 -8.10
C LEU A 11 -7.69 4.84 -6.98
N ARG A 12 -8.23 5.72 -6.12
CA ARG A 12 -9.25 5.35 -5.10
C ARG A 12 -10.46 4.66 -5.71
N ILE A 13 -10.97 5.17 -6.82
CA ILE A 13 -12.13 4.58 -7.50
C ILE A 13 -11.77 3.19 -8.04
N ARG A 14 -10.58 3.02 -8.63
CA ARG A 14 -10.14 1.74 -9.21
C ARG A 14 -9.95 0.63 -8.17
N ILE A 15 -9.52 1.00 -6.96
CA ILE A 15 -9.36 0.06 -5.84
C ILE A 15 -10.57 -0.05 -4.92
N ALA A 16 -11.68 0.64 -5.21
CA ALA A 16 -12.84 0.68 -4.32
C ALA A 16 -13.47 -0.70 -4.05
N ASN A 17 -13.26 -1.67 -4.95
CA ASN A 17 -13.74 -3.05 -4.81
C ASN A 17 -12.76 -3.97 -4.06
N GLU A 18 -11.57 -3.47 -3.69
CA GLU A 18 -10.64 -4.25 -2.86
C GLU A 18 -11.16 -4.32 -1.44
N GLU A 19 -11.27 -5.54 -0.90
CA GLU A 19 -11.63 -5.70 0.51
C GLU A 19 -10.54 -5.08 1.41
N PRO A 20 -10.90 -4.48 2.56
CA PRO A 20 -9.92 -4.05 3.54
C PRO A 20 -8.96 -5.18 3.92
N LEU A 21 -7.69 -4.82 4.12
CA LEU A 21 -6.71 -5.74 4.69
C LEU A 21 -7.05 -5.96 6.17
N PRO A 22 -6.93 -7.20 6.69
CA PRO A 22 -7.15 -7.47 8.10
C PRO A 22 -6.08 -6.74 8.92
N ASP A 23 -6.51 -6.09 10.00
CA ASP A 23 -5.65 -5.45 11.00
C ASP A 23 -4.81 -4.25 10.50
N GLU A 24 -5.09 -3.72 9.30
CA GLU A 24 -4.38 -2.55 8.78
C GLU A 24 -5.19 -1.66 7.82
N ASN A 25 -4.87 -0.36 7.83
CA ASN A 25 -5.50 0.65 6.98
C ASN A 25 -4.66 1.01 5.73
N TYR A 26 -3.82 0.08 5.27
CA TYR A 26 -2.78 0.34 4.27
C TYR A 26 -3.32 0.91 2.95
N ILE A 27 -4.52 0.52 2.51
CA ILE A 27 -5.11 0.96 1.23
C ILE A 27 -6.07 2.15 1.37
N GLN A 28 -6.42 2.50 2.59
CA GLN A 28 -7.36 3.58 2.91
C GLN A 28 -6.63 4.93 3.07
N GLU A 29 -5.33 4.89 3.36
CA GLU A 29 -4.49 6.07 3.55
C GLU A 29 -4.04 6.71 2.23
N ASP A 30 -4.32 7.99 2.09
CA ASP A 30 -3.91 8.79 0.93
C ASP A 30 -2.40 8.81 0.73
N GLU A 31 -1.64 8.87 1.82
CA GLU A 31 -0.19 8.85 1.76
C GLU A 31 0.33 7.58 1.08
N THR A 32 -0.28 6.43 1.37
CA THR A 32 0.10 5.16 0.75
C THR A 32 -0.20 5.16 -0.73
N LEU A 33 -1.42 5.56 -1.13
CA LEU A 33 -1.79 5.67 -2.55
C LEU A 33 -0.86 6.64 -3.31
N LEU A 34 -0.53 7.78 -2.70
CA LEU A 34 0.42 8.75 -3.25
C LEU A 34 1.84 8.18 -3.40
N ARG A 35 2.30 7.30 -2.49
CA ARG A 35 3.60 6.63 -2.63
C ARG A 35 3.66 5.76 -3.89
N PHE A 36 2.60 5.00 -4.18
CA PHE A 36 2.53 4.18 -5.41
C PHE A 36 2.49 5.04 -6.68
N LEU A 37 1.69 6.11 -6.68
CA LEU A 37 1.64 7.05 -7.79
C LEU A 37 3.01 7.69 -8.05
N LYS A 38 3.70 8.18 -7.01
CA LYS A 38 5.04 8.76 -7.13
C LYS A 38 6.07 7.74 -7.63
N ALA A 39 6.05 6.53 -7.10
CA ALA A 39 6.99 5.47 -7.47
C ALA A 39 6.83 4.98 -8.92
N ARG A 40 5.68 5.26 -9.55
CA ARG A 40 5.37 4.90 -10.94
C ARG A 40 5.26 6.12 -11.84
N GLU A 41 5.91 7.23 -11.48
CA GLU A 41 5.96 8.45 -12.30
C GLU A 41 4.55 8.96 -12.67
N TRP A 42 3.60 8.80 -11.75
CA TRP A 42 2.19 9.15 -11.92
C TRP A 42 1.47 8.37 -13.03
N ASN A 43 2.04 7.26 -13.50
CA ASN A 43 1.36 6.30 -14.37
C ASN A 43 0.35 5.50 -13.53
N ILE A 44 -0.93 5.75 -13.77
CA ILE A 44 -2.00 5.16 -12.95
C ILE A 44 -2.14 3.65 -13.13
N ASP A 45 -1.98 3.12 -14.34
CA ASP A 45 -2.12 1.68 -14.60
C ASP A 45 -0.99 0.90 -13.93
N ALA A 46 0.24 1.43 -14.01
CA ALA A 46 1.40 0.86 -13.33
C ALA A 46 1.29 0.96 -11.80
N ALA A 47 0.78 2.08 -11.28
CA ALA A 47 0.54 2.27 -9.85
C ALA A 47 -0.52 1.30 -9.32
N GLU A 48 -1.64 1.16 -10.04
CA GLU A 48 -2.70 0.22 -9.72
C GLU A 48 -2.18 -1.21 -9.68
N LYS A 49 -1.47 -1.65 -10.73
CA LYS A 49 -0.90 -3.00 -10.79
C LYS A 49 0.00 -3.26 -9.58
N GLN A 50 0.93 -2.33 -9.30
CA GLN A 50 1.87 -2.49 -8.19
C GLN A 50 1.16 -2.50 -6.82
N LEU A 51 0.11 -1.70 -6.67
CA LEU A 51 -0.70 -1.65 -5.46
C LEU A 51 -1.46 -2.97 -5.25
N ARG A 52 -2.10 -3.53 -6.29
CA ARG A 52 -2.77 -4.84 -6.21
C ARG A 52 -1.80 -5.97 -5.88
N ASP A 53 -0.62 -5.97 -6.50
CA ASP A 53 0.45 -6.92 -6.20
C ASP A 53 0.88 -6.82 -4.71
N ALA A 54 1.00 -5.59 -4.18
CA ALA A 54 1.30 -5.35 -2.77
C ALA A 54 0.17 -5.84 -1.85
N ILE A 55 -1.10 -5.55 -2.17
CA ILE A 55 -2.27 -6.03 -1.41
C ILE A 55 -2.26 -7.57 -1.34
N ALA A 56 -2.08 -8.25 -2.47
CA ALA A 56 -2.05 -9.71 -2.54
C ALA A 56 -0.90 -10.30 -1.70
N TRP A 57 0.28 -9.68 -1.72
CA TRP A 57 1.39 -10.08 -0.87
C TRP A 57 1.09 -9.86 0.62
N ARG A 58 0.51 -8.72 1.01
CA ARG A 58 0.18 -8.44 2.40
C ARG A 58 -0.89 -9.38 2.95
N ARG A 59 -1.90 -9.74 2.14
CA ARG A 59 -2.91 -10.74 2.51
C ARG A 59 -2.31 -12.11 2.82
N SER A 60 -1.35 -12.55 2.00
CA SER A 60 -0.74 -13.88 2.12
C SER A 60 0.36 -13.93 3.17
N TYR A 61 1.26 -12.95 3.19
CA TYR A 61 2.42 -12.92 4.07
C TYR A 61 2.12 -12.34 5.47
N ARG A 62 1.15 -11.42 5.58
CA ARG A 62 0.77 -10.72 6.82
C ARG A 62 1.99 -10.17 7.57
N PRO A 63 2.69 -9.17 7.01
CA PRO A 63 3.98 -8.70 7.54
C PRO A 63 3.93 -8.19 8.99
N LEU A 64 2.77 -7.69 9.44
CA LEU A 64 2.60 -7.20 10.82
C LEU A 64 2.53 -8.32 11.86
N THR A 65 2.20 -9.55 11.43
CA THR A 65 2.17 -10.74 12.30
C THR A 65 3.39 -11.63 12.10
N ALA A 66 4.31 -11.24 11.21
CA ALA A 66 5.50 -12.04 10.94
C ALA A 66 6.39 -12.08 12.18
N ASP A 67 6.76 -13.29 12.62
CA ASP A 67 7.69 -13.48 13.71
C ASP A 67 9.10 -13.07 13.27
N CYS A 68 9.42 -11.81 13.51
CA CYS A 68 10.72 -11.29 13.16
C CYS A 68 11.73 -11.63 14.27
N ARG A 69 12.69 -12.49 13.94
CA ARG A 69 13.82 -12.85 14.81
C ARG A 69 14.51 -11.61 15.40
N TRP A 70 14.65 -10.53 14.65
CA TRP A 70 15.29 -9.30 15.13
C TRP A 70 14.41 -8.51 16.10
N CYS A 71 13.08 -8.51 15.95
CA CYS A 71 12.18 -7.96 16.99
C CYS A 71 12.37 -8.66 18.33
N GLN A 72 12.55 -9.99 18.31
CA GLN A 72 12.71 -10.81 19.52
C GLN A 72 14.12 -10.67 20.14
N GLN A 73 15.15 -10.65 19.30
CA GLN A 73 16.55 -10.69 19.77
C GLN A 73 17.14 -9.30 20.02
N GLN A 74 16.71 -8.29 19.26
CA GLN A 74 17.18 -6.91 19.35
C GLN A 74 16.03 -5.92 19.07
N PRO A 75 15.12 -5.72 20.06
CA PRO A 75 14.02 -4.77 19.92
C PRO A 75 14.55 -3.37 19.60
N GLY A 76 14.05 -2.76 18.52
CA GLY A 76 14.41 -1.40 18.09
C GLY A 76 15.31 -1.31 16.85
N CYS A 77 15.76 -2.42 16.27
CA CYS A 77 16.63 -2.42 15.09
C CYS A 77 15.91 -2.54 13.73
N HIS A 78 14.59 -2.34 13.67
CA HIS A 78 13.85 -2.33 12.41
C HIS A 78 13.77 -0.91 11.83
N SER A 79 14.50 -0.70 10.74
CA SER A 79 14.39 0.45 9.84
C SER A 79 13.40 0.19 8.72
#